data_AF-A0AAQ3NTY0-F1
#
_entry.id   AF-A0AAQ3NTY0-F1
#
_cell.length_a   1.000
_cell.length_b   1.000
_cell.length_c   1.000
_cell.angle_alpha   90.00
_cell.angle_beta   90.00
_cell.angle_gamma   90.00
#
_symmetry.space_group_name_H-M   'P 1'
#
loop_
_entity.id
_entity.type
_entity.pdbx_description
1 polymer ?
#
loop_
_entity_poly.entity_id
_entity_poly.type
_entity_poly.pdbx_seq_one_letter_code
_entity_poly.pdbx_strand_id
1 'polypeptide(L)'
;MRHPLLHRFINEFALTFDGNKWGHNGPYLVSRVIKRLRIRRDFKFTIFPPKAFYPVDWNKITGFFTKPKIQSESRWVEAKLLQLSGKKTYGIHLWNKRSSRLTIEGSFINRVVSNYLTNR
;
A
#
# COMPACT_ATOMS: atom_id res chain seq x y z
N MET A 1 -2.78 -19.22 -21.59
CA MET A 1 -2.55 -18.90 -20.15
C MET A 1 -3.88 -18.73 -19.44
N ARG A 2 -4.21 -19.56 -18.44
CA ARG A 2 -5.39 -19.40 -17.58
C ARG A 2 -4.95 -19.65 -16.13
N HIS A 3 -4.55 -18.59 -15.42
CA HIS A 3 -4.20 -18.73 -14.01
C HIS A 3 -5.49 -18.93 -13.20
N PRO A 4 -5.71 -20.08 -12.51
CA PRO A 4 -7.03 -20.38 -11.96
C PRO A 4 -7.47 -19.41 -10.85
N LEU A 5 -6.52 -18.80 -10.12
CA LEU A 5 -6.82 -17.74 -9.16
C LEU A 5 -7.29 -16.44 -9.83
N LEU A 6 -6.67 -16.07 -10.97
CA LEU A 6 -7.07 -14.87 -11.72
C LEU A 6 -8.49 -15.05 -12.26
N HIS A 7 -8.79 -16.24 -12.79
CA HIS A 7 -10.14 -16.56 -13.25
C HIS A 7 -11.18 -16.41 -12.13
N ARG A 8 -10.86 -16.82 -10.90
CA ARG A 8 -11.75 -16.62 -9.74
C ARG A 8 -11.95 -15.14 -9.40
N PHE A 9 -10.91 -14.30 -9.50
CA PHE A 9 -11.06 -12.86 -9.31
C PHE A 9 -11.97 -12.23 -10.38
N ILE A 10 -11.78 -12.60 -11.65
CA ILE A 10 -12.61 -12.11 -12.75
C ILE A 10 -14.07 -12.58 -12.59
N ASN A 11 -14.30 -13.83 -12.20
CA ASN A 11 -15.64 -14.33 -11.94
C ASN A 11 -16.32 -13.61 -10.77
N GLU A 12 -15.61 -13.38 -9.66
CA GLU A 12 -16.16 -12.60 -8.53
C GLU A 12 -16.49 -11.17 -8.96
N PHE A 13 -15.65 -10.55 -9.80
CA PHE A 13 -15.90 -9.21 -10.32
C PHE A 13 -17.18 -9.19 -11.14
N ALA A 14 -17.32 -10.10 -12.10
CA ALA A 14 -18.47 -10.19 -12.97
C ALA A 14 -19.79 -10.45 -12.21
N LEU A 15 -19.76 -11.31 -11.19
CA LEU A 15 -20.96 -11.71 -10.44
C LEU A 15 -21.39 -10.72 -9.36
N THR A 16 -20.45 -9.93 -8.83
CA THR A 16 -20.72 -9.10 -7.63
C THR A 16 -20.43 -7.62 -7.84
N PHE A 17 -20.25 -7.17 -9.08
CA PHE A 17 -19.93 -5.77 -9.38
C PHE A 17 -20.90 -4.79 -8.69
N ASP A 18 -20.33 -3.81 -7.98
CA ASP A 18 -21.07 -2.70 -7.35
C ASP A 18 -20.49 -1.38 -7.85
N GLY A 19 -21.19 -0.73 -8.80
CA GLY A 19 -20.76 0.54 -9.39
C GLY A 19 -20.62 1.69 -8.38
N ASN A 20 -21.23 1.58 -7.20
CA ASN A 20 -21.17 2.61 -6.17
C ASN A 20 -19.98 2.43 -5.22
N LYS A 21 -19.30 1.28 -5.22
CA LYS A 21 -18.26 0.95 -4.25
C LYS A 21 -16.99 0.45 -4.94
N TRP A 22 -16.08 1.38 -5.27
CA TRP A 22 -14.77 1.05 -5.84
C TRP A 22 -14.03 -0.07 -5.07
N GLY A 23 -13.99 0.02 -3.74
CA GLY A 23 -13.28 -0.96 -2.90
C GLY A 23 -13.88 -2.37 -2.96
N HIS A 24 -15.20 -2.46 -3.18
CA HIS A 24 -15.92 -3.73 -3.32
C HIS A 24 -15.46 -4.50 -4.57
N ASN A 25 -15.10 -3.79 -5.63
CA ASN A 25 -14.69 -4.36 -6.91
C ASN A 25 -13.19 -4.66 -7.00
N GLY A 26 -12.38 -4.22 -6.03
CA GLY A 26 -10.93 -4.37 -6.05
C GLY A 26 -10.38 -5.01 -4.77
N PRO A 27 -9.82 -4.26 -3.81
CA PRO A 27 -9.18 -4.82 -2.62
C PRO A 27 -10.09 -5.78 -1.81
N TYR A 28 -11.37 -5.45 -1.67
CA TYR A 28 -12.30 -6.30 -0.92
C TYR A 28 -12.73 -7.53 -1.71
N LEU A 29 -12.79 -7.44 -3.05
CA LEU A 29 -12.98 -8.61 -3.91
C LEU A 29 -11.87 -9.64 -3.70
N VAL A 30 -10.60 -9.20 -3.73
CA VAL A 30 -9.45 -10.08 -3.49
C VAL A 30 -9.59 -10.75 -2.12
N SER A 31 -9.91 -9.95 -1.09
CA SER A 31 -10.11 -10.46 0.27
C SER A 31 -11.23 -11.50 0.37
N ARG A 32 -12.37 -11.28 -0.31
CA ARG A 32 -13.50 -12.23 -0.36
C ARG A 32 -13.10 -13.54 -1.02
N VAL A 33 -12.48 -13.48 -2.20
CA VAL A 33 -12.06 -14.68 -2.94
C VAL A 33 -11.05 -15.49 -2.13
N ILE A 34 -10.03 -14.84 -1.58
CA ILE A 34 -9.00 -15.50 -0.77
C ILE A 34 -9.61 -16.12 0.50
N LYS A 35 -10.54 -15.42 1.18
CA LYS A 35 -11.23 -15.93 2.37
C LYS A 35 -12.07 -17.19 2.05
N ARG A 36 -12.78 -17.20 0.91
CA ARG A 36 -13.57 -18.38 0.47
C ARG A 36 -12.68 -19.57 0.08
N LEU A 37 -11.50 -19.30 -0.46
CA LEU A 37 -10.53 -20.34 -0.80
C LEU A 37 -9.94 -21.06 0.43
N ARG A 38 -10.22 -20.59 1.66
CA ARG A 38 -9.90 -21.25 2.95
C ARG A 38 -8.59 -22.05 2.89
N ILE A 39 -7.44 -21.35 2.80
CA ILE A 39 -6.07 -21.92 2.86
C ILE A 39 -5.97 -23.29 2.14
N ARG A 40 -6.46 -23.40 0.90
CA ARG A 40 -6.24 -24.62 0.10
C ARG A 40 -4.92 -24.52 -0.65
N ARG A 41 -4.16 -25.62 -0.57
CA ARG A 41 -2.78 -25.85 -1.06
C ARG A 41 -2.61 -25.71 -2.58
N ASP A 42 -3.69 -25.40 -3.30
CA ASP A 42 -3.76 -25.42 -4.76
C ASP A 42 -3.14 -24.16 -5.41
N PHE A 43 -2.86 -23.13 -4.61
CA PHE A 43 -2.24 -21.89 -5.09
C PHE A 43 -1.03 -21.51 -4.25
N LYS A 44 0.11 -21.31 -4.91
CA LYS A 44 1.33 -20.79 -4.29
C LYS A 44 1.29 -19.26 -4.26
N PHE A 45 0.79 -18.68 -3.17
CA PHE A 45 0.89 -17.25 -2.91
C PHE A 45 1.15 -17.00 -1.42
N THR A 46 1.75 -15.85 -1.12
CA THR A 46 2.04 -15.41 0.25
C THR A 46 1.24 -14.15 0.53
N ILE A 47 0.50 -14.14 1.63
CA ILE A 47 -0.18 -12.94 2.12
C ILE A 47 0.79 -12.23 3.07
N PHE A 48 1.21 -11.01 2.71
CA PHE A 48 1.99 -10.16 3.59
C PHE A 48 1.10 -9.28 4.47
N PRO A 49 1.57 -8.88 5.67
CA PRO A 49 0.82 -7.97 6.53
C PRO A 49 0.66 -6.59 5.87
N PRO A 50 -0.37 -5.79 6.20
CA PRO A 50 -0.59 -4.47 5.60
C PRO A 50 0.63 -3.56 5.63
N LYS A 51 1.44 -3.60 6.70
CA LYS A 51 2.68 -2.81 6.84
C LYS A 51 3.69 -3.03 5.71
N ALA A 52 3.60 -4.14 4.98
CA ALA A 52 4.42 -4.44 3.83
C ALA A 52 4.18 -3.50 2.63
N PHE A 53 2.98 -2.92 2.52
CA PHE A 53 2.58 -2.05 1.40
C PHE A 53 1.91 -0.74 1.84
N TYR A 54 1.40 -0.71 3.07
CA TYR A 54 0.70 0.40 3.72
C TYR A 54 1.35 0.69 5.08
N PRO A 55 2.57 1.27 5.09
CA PRO A 55 3.24 1.64 6.34
C PRO A 55 2.47 2.71 7.15
N VAL A 56 1.52 3.41 6.52
CA VAL A 56 0.50 4.26 7.15
C VAL A 56 -0.84 4.08 6.43
N ASP A 57 -1.92 4.44 7.13
CA ASP A 57 -3.26 4.47 6.56
C ASP A 57 -3.40 5.57 5.48
N TRP A 58 -4.25 5.35 4.48
CA TRP A 58 -4.47 6.29 3.37
C TRP A 58 -4.94 7.69 3.85
N ASN A 59 -5.61 7.78 4.99
CA ASN A 59 -6.09 9.02 5.57
C ASN A 59 -4.99 9.80 6.33
N LYS A 60 -3.83 9.16 6.58
CA LYS A 60 -2.67 9.74 7.26
C LYS A 60 -1.52 10.06 6.30
N ILE A 61 -1.72 9.91 4.99
CA ILE A 61 -0.65 10.08 4.00
C ILE A 61 -0.09 11.51 3.98
N THR A 62 -0.86 12.51 4.42
CA THR A 62 -0.38 13.90 4.52
C THR A 62 0.86 14.00 5.42
N GLY A 63 0.95 13.18 6.47
CA GLY A 63 2.12 13.11 7.34
C GLY A 63 3.42 12.69 6.62
N PHE A 64 3.33 12.03 5.46
CA PHE A 64 4.50 11.75 4.64
C PHE A 64 5.06 12.97 3.92
N PHE A 65 4.23 13.98 3.68
CA PHE A 65 4.59 15.22 2.97
C PHE A 65 4.85 16.39 3.92
N THR A 66 4.50 16.24 5.21
CA THR A 66 4.75 17.27 6.21
C THR A 66 6.23 17.29 6.60
N LYS A 67 6.84 18.48 6.55
CA LYS A 67 8.16 18.74 7.14
C LYS A 67 8.05 18.69 8.66
N PRO A 68 8.82 17.84 9.36
CA PRO A 68 8.77 17.77 10.82
C PRO A 68 9.24 19.09 11.44
N LYS A 69 8.49 19.59 12.42
CA LYS A 69 8.76 20.84 13.15
C LYS A 69 9.21 20.58 14.57
N ILE A 70 8.79 19.47 15.17
CA ILE A 70 9.13 19.09 16.55
C ILE A 70 9.87 17.75 16.60
N GLN A 71 10.57 17.48 17.70
CA GLN A 71 11.41 16.30 17.86
C GLN A 71 10.62 14.98 17.69
N SER A 72 9.38 14.91 18.16
CA SER A 72 8.54 13.71 18.01
C SER A 72 8.21 13.40 16.55
N GLU A 73 7.97 14.41 15.72
CA GLU A 73 7.72 14.26 14.29
C GLU A 73 9.00 13.82 13.56
N SER A 74 10.16 14.40 13.91
CA SER A 74 11.45 13.95 13.37
C SER A 74 11.73 12.49 13.72
N ARG A 75 11.49 12.07 14.97
CA ARG A 75 11.61 10.67 15.39
C ARG A 75 10.68 9.75 14.62
N TRP A 76 9.46 10.20 14.32
CA TRP A 76 8.51 9.43 13.51
C TRP A 76 9.02 9.24 12.08
N VAL A 77 9.59 10.28 11.46
CA VAL A 77 10.20 10.20 10.13
C VAL A 77 11.33 9.17 10.11
N GLU A 78 12.24 9.23 11.08
CA GLU A 78 13.35 8.25 11.19
C GLU A 78 12.84 6.82 11.37
N ALA A 79 11.86 6.62 12.26
CA ALA A 79 11.27 5.30 12.47
C ALA A 79 10.64 4.74 11.18
N LYS A 80 10.05 5.59 10.33
CA LYS A 80 9.50 5.18 9.03
C LYS A 80 10.58 4.88 8.00
N LEU A 81 11.67 5.64 7.97
CA LEU A 81 12.81 5.36 7.09
C LEU A 81 13.48 4.03 7.46
N LEU A 82 13.63 3.75 8.75
CA LEU A 82 14.12 2.46 9.25
C LEU A 82 13.16 1.31 8.89
N GLN A 83 11.85 1.55 8.91
CA GLN A 83 10.87 0.57 8.47
C GLN A 83 11.04 0.20 6.99
N LEU A 84 11.39 1.17 6.13
CA LEU A 84 11.67 0.95 4.72
C LEU A 84 12.99 0.19 4.51
N SER A 85 14.08 0.62 5.15
CA SER A 85 15.40 0.00 4.98
C SER A 85 15.46 -1.42 5.53
N GLY A 86 14.70 -1.72 6.59
CA GLY A 86 14.65 -3.03 7.23
C GLY A 86 13.96 -4.13 6.42
N LYS A 87 13.65 -3.92 5.13
CA LYS A 87 12.99 -4.87 4.22
C LYS A 87 11.62 -5.38 4.69
N LYS A 88 10.98 -4.67 5.63
CA LYS A 88 9.63 -5.00 6.13
C LYS A 88 8.53 -4.33 5.31
N THR A 89 8.88 -3.30 4.55
CA THR A 89 8.01 -2.57 3.64
C THR A 89 8.59 -2.67 2.24
N TYR A 90 7.81 -3.19 1.29
CA TYR A 90 8.21 -3.35 -0.11
C TYR A 90 7.73 -2.18 -0.99
N GLY A 91 6.74 -1.43 -0.52
CA GLY A 91 6.21 -0.29 -1.27
C GLY A 91 5.42 0.67 -0.40
N ILE A 92 5.20 1.87 -0.93
CA ILE A 92 4.40 2.93 -0.32
C ILE A 92 3.27 3.27 -1.28
N HIS A 93 2.04 3.08 -0.84
CA HIS A 93 0.87 3.48 -1.62
C HIS A 93 0.52 4.96 -1.37
N LEU A 94 0.56 5.78 -2.42
CA LEU A 94 0.19 7.19 -2.38
C LEU A 94 -1.10 7.42 -3.17
N TRP A 95 -2.09 8.06 -2.53
CA TRP A 95 -3.35 8.36 -3.20
C TRP A 95 -3.28 9.74 -3.88
N ASN A 96 -3.19 9.75 -5.21
CA ASN A 96 -3.00 10.97 -5.99
C ASN A 96 -4.01 12.10 -5.67
N LYS A 97 -5.28 11.75 -5.43
CA LYS A 97 -6.34 12.72 -5.06
C LYS A 97 -6.00 13.49 -3.76
N ARG A 98 -5.19 12.90 -2.88
CA ARG A 98 -4.79 13.46 -1.59
C ARG A 98 -3.36 14.00 -1.59
N SER A 99 -2.49 13.52 -2.48
CA SER A 99 -1.05 13.85 -2.46
C SER A 99 -0.58 14.77 -3.58
N SER A 100 -1.32 14.90 -4.69
CA SER A 100 -0.86 15.62 -5.91
C SER A 100 -0.48 17.08 -5.70
N ARG A 101 -1.07 17.75 -4.70
CA ARG A 101 -0.82 19.17 -4.41
C ARG A 101 0.14 19.40 -3.24
N LEU A 102 0.69 18.34 -2.66
CA LEU A 102 1.56 18.43 -1.49
C LEU A 102 3.01 18.57 -1.95
N THR A 103 3.71 19.55 -1.38
CA THR A 103 5.16 19.71 -1.56
C THR A 103 5.90 18.63 -0.79
N ILE A 104 7.01 18.15 -1.34
CA ILE A 104 7.82 17.11 -0.67
C ILE A 104 8.98 17.69 0.14
N GLU A 105 9.38 18.94 -0.05
CA GLU A 105 10.60 19.52 0.54
C GLU A 105 10.71 19.33 2.06
N GLY A 106 11.81 18.72 2.51
CA GLY A 106 12.07 18.42 3.92
C GLY A 106 11.17 17.35 4.55
N SER A 107 10.26 16.75 3.78
CA SER A 107 9.37 15.70 4.26
C SER A 107 10.01 14.31 4.23
N PHE A 108 9.28 13.32 4.77
CA PHE A 108 9.64 11.91 4.64
C PHE A 108 9.75 11.47 3.16
N ILE A 109 8.83 11.88 2.28
CA ILE A 109 8.90 11.52 0.85
C ILE A 109 10.17 12.09 0.19
N ASN A 110 10.56 13.32 0.49
CA ASN A 110 11.81 13.88 -0.04
C ASN A 110 13.00 13.04 0.41
N ARG A 111 13.05 12.61 1.67
CA ARG A 111 14.12 11.70 2.14
C ARG A 111 14.09 10.34 1.43
N VAL A 112 12.90 9.78 1.17
CA VAL A 112 12.77 8.52 0.41
C VAL A 112 13.33 8.69 -1.02
N VAL A 113 12.95 9.77 -1.71
CA VAL A 113 13.45 10.06 -3.07
C VAL A 113 14.97 10.25 -3.07
N SER A 114 15.48 11.07 -2.15
CA SER A 114 16.91 11.37 -2.03
C SER A 114 17.76 10.14 -1.67
N ASN A 115 17.24 9.23 -0.85
CA ASN A 115 18.02 8.08 -0.37
C ASN A 115 17.90 6.83 -1.24
N TYR A 116 16.78 6.65 -1.94
CA TYR A 116 16.48 5.38 -2.62
C TYR A 116 16.20 5.50 -4.12
N LEU A 117 15.94 6.70 -4.64
CA LEU A 117 15.50 6.89 -6.03
C LEU A 117 16.43 7.77 -6.86
N THR A 118 17.42 8.43 -6.25
CA THR A 118 18.33 9.37 -6.94
C THR A 118 19.75 8.84 -7.10
N ASN A 119 19.95 7.52 -6.99
CA ASN A 119 21.17 6.84 -7.40
C ASN A 119 20.86 5.64 -8.31
N ARG A 120 20.64 5.93 -9.61
CA ARG A 120 21.42 5.43 -10.74
C ARG A 120 21.26 6.39 -11.91
#